data_AF-A0A6A6R4S6-F1
#
_entry.id   AF-A0A6A6R4S6-F1
#
_cell.length_a   1.000
_cell.length_b   1.000
_cell.length_c   1.000
_cell.angle_alpha   90.00
_cell.angle_beta   90.00
_cell.angle_gamma   90.00
#
_symmetry.space_group_name_H-M   'P 1'
#
loop_
_entity.id
_entity.type
_entity.pdbx_description
1 polymer ?
#
loop_
_entity_poly.entity_id
_entity_poly.type
_entity_poly.pdbx_seq_one_letter_code
_entity_poly.pdbx_strand_id
1 'polypeptide(L)'
;MDQFEAAFAELDLMEKKNFTAVSAKYGIERSTLSKRYQGKTGSKADGYNSQKLLSPGKTKALIKYINDLSERGLPPTHQMVRNLASNLIKKMPGIHWVSR
;
A
#
# COMPACT_ATOMS: atom_id res chain seq x y z
N MET A 1 15.15 -17.33 -14.44
CA MET A 1 13.73 -16.94 -14.60
C MET A 1 13.06 -17.07 -13.25
N ASP A 2 12.28 -16.07 -12.85
CA ASP A 2 11.42 -16.18 -11.67
C ASP A 2 10.44 -17.36 -11.88
N GLN A 3 10.27 -18.21 -10.87
CA GLN A 3 9.35 -19.36 -10.93
C GLN A 3 7.91 -18.90 -11.23
N PHE A 4 7.55 -17.69 -10.80
CA PHE A 4 6.26 -17.08 -11.13
C PHE A 4 6.14 -16.71 -12.60
N GLU A 5 7.19 -16.15 -13.23
CA GLU A 5 7.17 -15.80 -14.65
C GLU A 5 7.01 -17.05 -15.53
N ALA A 6 7.73 -18.13 -15.21
CA ALA A 6 7.60 -19.41 -15.90
C ALA A 6 6.19 -20.01 -15.72
N ALA A 7 5.64 -19.94 -14.51
CA ALA A 7 4.29 -20.41 -14.22
C ALA A 7 3.20 -19.57 -14.93
N PHE A 8 3.39 -18.26 -15.08
CA PHE A 8 2.47 -17.38 -15.82
C PHE A 8 2.50 -17.68 -17.32
N ALA A 9 3.68 -17.83 -17.91
CA ALA A 9 3.82 -18.20 -19.32
C ALA A 9 3.12 -19.53 -19.63
N GLU A 10 3.25 -20.54 -18.75
CA GLU A 10 2.55 -21.82 -18.93
C GLU A 10 1.03 -21.70 -18.78
N LEU A 11 0.54 -20.85 -17.89
CA LEU A 11 -0.90 -20.57 -17.77
C LEU A 11 -1.47 -19.82 -18.96
N ASP A 12 -0.70 -18.94 -19.59
CA ASP A 12 -1.13 -18.18 -20.78
C ASP A 12 -1.20 -19.03 -22.05
N LEU A 13 -0.43 -20.12 -22.12
CA LEU A 13 -0.49 -21.09 -23.21
C LEU A 13 -1.69 -22.05 -23.14
N MET A 14 -2.37 -22.14 -21.98
CA MET A 14 -3.51 -23.03 -21.78
C MET A 14 -4.83 -22.35 -22.17
N GLU A 15 -5.66 -23.01 -23.01
CA GLU A 15 -7.04 -22.57 -23.26
C GLU A 15 -7.87 -22.47 -21.98
N LYS A 16 -7.67 -23.42 -21.06
CA LYS A 16 -8.30 -23.43 -19.73
C LYS A 16 -7.24 -23.43 -18.64
N LYS A 17 -7.17 -22.31 -17.91
CA LYS A 17 -6.19 -22.06 -16.84
C LYS A 17 -6.30 -23.09 -15.72
N ASN A 18 -5.34 -24.00 -15.64
CA ASN A 18 -5.26 -25.02 -14.59
C ASN A 18 -4.18 -24.66 -13.56
N PHE A 19 -4.58 -23.86 -12.57
CA PHE A 19 -3.67 -23.45 -11.49
C PHE A 19 -3.15 -24.62 -10.66
N THR A 20 -3.89 -25.71 -10.51
CA THR A 20 -3.48 -26.85 -9.67
C THR A 20 -2.28 -27.58 -10.28
N ALA A 21 -2.36 -27.91 -11.57
CA ALA A 21 -1.27 -28.59 -12.27
C ALA A 21 0.01 -27.74 -12.32
N VAL A 22 -0.13 -26.46 -12.66
CA VAL A 22 1.00 -25.53 -12.72
C VAL A 22 1.61 -25.31 -11.33
N SER A 23 0.78 -25.16 -10.29
CA SER A 23 1.26 -24.98 -8.92
C SER A 23 2.11 -26.16 -8.43
N ALA A 24 1.69 -27.39 -8.72
CA ALA A 24 2.44 -28.60 -8.36
C ALA A 24 3.76 -28.71 -9.13
N LYS A 25 3.77 -28.36 -10.43
CA LYS A 25 4.95 -28.40 -11.29
C LYS A 25 6.06 -27.45 -10.83
N TYR A 26 5.69 -26.25 -10.41
CA TYR A 26 6.65 -25.21 -10.00
C TYR A 26 6.86 -25.14 -8.48
N GLY A 27 6.19 -25.98 -7.69
CA GLY A 27 6.29 -25.96 -6.22
C GLY A 27 5.72 -24.71 -5.56
N ILE A 28 4.79 -24.02 -6.24
CA ILE A 28 4.17 -22.78 -5.76
C ILE A 28 2.83 -23.14 -5.11
N GLU A 29 2.45 -22.48 -4.02
CA GLU A 29 1.11 -22.64 -3.47
C GLU A 29 0.05 -22.15 -4.47
N ARG A 30 -0.93 -23.01 -4.79
CA ARG A 30 -2.01 -22.72 -5.77
C ARG A 30 -2.73 -21.40 -5.53
N SER A 31 -3.01 -21.06 -4.26
CA SER A 31 -3.71 -19.81 -3.91
C SER A 31 -2.85 -18.57 -4.20
N THR A 32 -1.55 -18.65 -3.92
CA THR A 32 -0.57 -17.60 -4.18
C THR A 32 -0.36 -17.38 -5.68
N LEU A 33 -0.23 -18.47 -6.45
CA LEU A 33 -0.12 -18.41 -7.92
C LEU A 33 -1.34 -17.70 -8.54
N SER A 34 -2.55 -18.10 -8.13
CA SER A 34 -3.78 -17.51 -8.65
C SER A 34 -3.93 -16.03 -8.30
N LYS A 35 -3.64 -15.63 -7.05
CA LYS A 35 -3.71 -14.23 -6.62
C LYS A 35 -2.73 -13.33 -7.37
N ARG A 36 -1.48 -13.78 -7.56
CA ARG A 36 -0.48 -13.01 -8.30
C ARG A 36 -0.81 -12.92 -9.79
N TYR A 37 -1.24 -14.02 -10.42
CA TYR A 37 -1.65 -14.03 -11.83
C TYR A 37 -2.83 -13.07 -12.09
N GLN A 38 -3.77 -12.98 -11.15
CA GLN A 38 -4.90 -12.05 -11.23
C GLN A 38 -4.56 -10.60 -10.83
N GLY A 39 -3.30 -10.29 -10.51
CA GLY A 39 -2.88 -8.97 -10.04
C GLY A 39 -3.45 -8.57 -8.67
N LYS A 40 -4.01 -9.51 -7.90
CA LYS A 40 -4.57 -9.24 -6.56
C LYS A 40 -3.48 -8.99 -5.52
N THR A 41 -2.30 -9.56 -5.74
CA THR A 41 -1.11 -9.28 -4.94
C THR A 41 -0.35 -8.13 -5.59
N GLY A 42 -0.56 -6.92 -5.07
CA GLY A 42 0.20 -5.74 -5.46
C GLY A 42 1.61 -5.70 -4.85
N SER A 43 2.35 -4.63 -5.15
CA SER A 43 3.66 -4.44 -4.53
C SER A 43 3.54 -4.21 -3.02
N LYS A 44 4.58 -4.53 -2.26
CA LYS A 44 4.66 -4.19 -0.83
C LYS A 44 4.42 -2.70 -0.60
N ALA A 45 4.96 -1.85 -1.48
CA ALA A 45 4.82 -0.41 -1.40
C ALA A 45 3.35 0.05 -1.54
N ASP A 46 2.59 -0.55 -2.45
CA ASP A 46 1.16 -0.26 -2.62
C ASP A 46 0.34 -0.73 -1.43
N GLY A 47 0.70 -1.90 -0.87
CA GLY A 47 0.16 -2.39 0.39
C GLY A 47 0.37 -1.42 1.55
N TYR A 48 1.56 -0.82 1.67
CA TYR A 48 1.82 0.19 2.70
C TYR A 48 1.08 1.51 2.41
N ASN A 49 1.04 1.96 1.15
CA ASN A 49 0.40 3.22 0.80
C ASN A 49 -1.13 3.17 0.98
N SER A 50 -1.77 2.03 0.70
CA SER A 50 -3.21 1.82 0.93
C SER A 50 -3.58 1.79 2.42
N GLN A 51 -2.66 1.38 3.30
CA GLN A 51 -2.88 1.40 4.76
C GLN A 51 -2.67 2.78 5.39
N LYS A 52 -1.98 3.70 4.71
CA LYS A 52 -1.75 5.05 5.23
C LYS A 52 -3.03 5.86 5.20
N LEU A 53 -3.23 6.65 6.26
CA LEU A 53 -4.37 7.56 6.36
C LEU A 53 -4.30 8.70 5.32
N LEU A 54 -3.08 9.18 5.04
CA LEU A 54 -2.79 10.24 4.08
C LEU A 54 -2.07 9.65 2.89
N SER A 55 -2.43 10.10 1.69
CA SER A 55 -1.64 9.79 0.49
C SER A 55 -0.24 10.41 0.60
N PRO A 56 0.79 9.82 -0.04
CA PRO A 56 2.17 10.31 0.07
C PRO A 56 2.32 11.81 -0.22
N GLY A 57 1.59 12.34 -1.22
CA GLY A 57 1.58 13.76 -1.54
C GLY A 57 1.00 14.63 -0.42
N LYS A 58 -0.13 14.22 0.18
CA LYS A 58 -0.75 14.93 1.31
C LYS A 58 0.13 14.89 2.56
N THR A 59 0.78 13.77 2.82
CA THR A 59 1.77 13.64 3.91
C THR A 59 2.92 14.62 3.72
N LYS A 60 3.49 14.70 2.51
CA LYS A 60 4.59 15.63 2.20
C LYS A 60 4.17 17.09 2.40
N ALA A 61 2.97 17.46 1.95
CA ALA A 61 2.43 18.80 2.14
C ALA A 61 2.22 19.14 3.62
N LEU A 62 1.67 18.19 4.41
CA LEU A 62 1.47 18.38 5.84
C LEU A 62 2.80 18.54 6.59
N ILE A 63 3.80 17.72 6.30
CA ILE A 63 5.13 17.82 6.90
C ILE A 63 5.76 19.18 6.58
N LYS A 64 5.69 19.61 5.31
CA LYS A 64 6.20 20.93 4.92
C LYS A 64 5.55 22.04 5.76
N TYR A 65 4.23 22.01 5.89
CA TYR A 65 3.51 23.02 6.66
C TYR A 65 3.88 22.99 8.16
N ILE A 66 4.06 21.81 8.75
CA ILE A 66 4.51 21.66 10.15
C ILE A 66 5.92 22.25 10.33
N ASN A 67 6.82 22.00 9.38
CA ASN A 67 8.18 22.53 9.43
C ASN A 67 8.18 24.06 9.28
N ASP A 68 7.46 24.60 8.29
CA ASP A 68 7.32 26.04 8.08
C ASP A 68 6.76 26.75 9.34
N LEU A 69 5.83 26.12 10.05
CA LEU A 69 5.31 26.63 11.32
C LEU A 69 6.35 26.57 12.45
N SER A 70 7.09 25.47 12.54
CA SER A 70 8.12 25.26 13.57
C SER A 70 9.28 26.24 13.39
N GLU A 71 9.70 26.50 12.15
CA GLU A 71 10.73 27.49 11.80
C GLU A 71 10.32 28.92 12.18
N ARG A 72 9.02 29.22 12.17
CA ARG A 72 8.46 30.51 12.64
C ARG A 72 8.30 30.58 14.17
N GLY A 73 8.73 29.56 14.91
CA GLY A 73 8.57 29.49 16.36
C GLY A 73 7.14 29.13 16.81
N LEU A 74 6.33 28.54 15.93
CA LEU A 74 4.94 28.14 16.20
C LEU A 74 4.75 26.62 16.00
N PRO A 75 5.49 25.76 16.72
CA PRO A 75 5.39 24.32 16.54
C PRO A 75 3.96 23.84 16.81
N PRO A 76 3.34 23.07 15.90
CA PRO A 76 1.96 22.67 16.05
C PRO A 76 1.77 21.60 17.12
N THR A 77 0.69 21.70 17.90
CA THR A 77 0.31 20.65 18.85
C THR A 77 -0.19 19.40 18.14
N HIS A 78 -0.17 18.24 18.82
CA HIS A 78 -0.73 17.00 18.27
C HIS A 78 -2.20 17.15 17.84
N GLN A 79 -3.00 17.88 18.60
CA GLN A 79 -4.39 18.16 18.25
C GLN A 79 -4.49 19.00 16.97
N MET A 80 -3.62 19.99 16.79
CA MET A 80 -3.60 20.80 15.59
C MET A 80 -3.19 19.98 14.36
N VAL A 81 -2.16 19.13 14.47
CA VAL A 81 -1.75 18.20 13.39
C VAL A 81 -2.90 17.26 13.01
N ARG A 82 -3.63 16.73 14.00
CA ARG A 82 -4.81 15.89 13.77
C ARG A 82 -5.93 16.65 13.04
N ASN A 83 -6.18 17.90 13.41
CA ASN A 83 -7.17 18.75 12.74
C ASN A 83 -6.75 19.08 11.30
N LEU A 84 -5.47 19.37 11.05
CA LEU A 84 -4.95 19.60 9.70
C LEU A 84 -5.11 18.35 8.82
N ALA A 85 -4.77 17.18 9.35
CA ALA A 85 -4.99 15.91 8.65
C ALA A 85 -6.48 15.66 8.37
N SER A 86 -7.36 15.95 9.35
CA SER A 86 -8.82 15.85 9.18
C SER A 86 -9.33 16.72 8.03
N ASN A 87 -8.81 17.95 7.90
CA ASN A 87 -9.16 18.85 6.80
C ASN A 87 -8.76 18.30 5.42
N LEU A 88 -7.62 17.59 5.33
CA LEU A 88 -7.11 16.99 4.10
C LEU A 88 -7.87 15.73 3.65
N ILE A 89 -8.43 14.97 4.59
CA ILE A 89 -9.09 13.67 4.30
C ILE A 89 -10.60 13.67 4.55
N LYS A 90 -11.16 14.79 5.05
CA LYS A 90 -12.58 14.96 5.41
C LYS A 90 -13.09 13.93 6.42
N LYS A 91 -12.19 13.40 7.25
CA LYS A 91 -12.47 12.42 8.31
C LYS A 91 -11.53 12.65 9.48
N MET A 92 -12.04 12.54 10.69
CA MET A 92 -11.21 12.69 11.89
C MET A 92 -10.26 11.50 12.06
N PRO A 93 -8.93 11.71 12.11
CA PRO A 93 -7.98 10.64 12.46
C PRO A 93 -8.23 10.11 13.89
N GLY A 94 -7.70 8.94 14.24
CA GLY A 94 -7.75 8.44 15.61
C GLY A 94 -7.04 9.38 16.61
N ILE A 95 -7.41 9.31 17.89
CA ILE A 95 -6.86 10.20 18.94
C ILE A 95 -5.33 10.08 19.04
N HIS A 96 -4.80 8.86 18.95
CA HIS A 96 -3.37 8.57 18.99
C HIS A 96 -2.70 8.52 17.61
N TRP A 97 -3.36 8.97 16.54
CA TRP A 97 -2.82 8.84 15.18
C TRP A 97 -1.50 9.62 14.99
N VAL A 98 -1.37 10.78 15.64
CA VAL A 98 -0.17 11.63 15.52
C VAL A 98 1.05 11.03 16.23
N SER A 99 0.83 10.16 17.23
CA SER A 99 1.89 9.53 18.02
C SER A 99 2.23 8.10 17.57
N ARG A 100 1.71 7.65 16.43
CA ARG A 100 1.96 6.30 15.87
C ARG A 100 3.20 6.23 15.00
#